data_AF-X6LVP5-F1
#
_entry.id   AF-X6LVP5-F1
#
_cell.length_a   1.000
_cell.length_b   1.000
_cell.length_c   1.000
_cell.angle_alpha   90.00
_cell.angle_beta   90.00
_cell.angle_gamma   90.00
#
_symmetry.space_group_name_H-M   'P 1'
#
loop_
_entity.id
_entity.type
_entity.pdbx_description
1 polymer ?
#
loop_
_entity_poly.entity_id
_entity_poly.type
_entity_poly.pdbx_seq_one_letter_code
_entity_poly.pdbx_strand_id
1 'polypeptide(L)'
;MNQTEETTIDISAPFVTLSSLPIPLDQSQCVIYKHEVLICGGYLKGDCYSYHIIKDQYKFICSYPSDVHLKGHCVIKLINNNNPDEITLLSFGGGKKHTLIMKYKSVWDDVNEMKIENKYRNEWIAFTDNHNNQIQIGGDGENYWGARAIIGGSNNHLLFITSRPNDIDVYNLNTFEYIKYDTLPANNDIYYHCFVSKANCKKIYEMILFCMNTGLFIQYDEDSNRFQFRELRVFSTISSLCAYSYICINDFILFFGGDGDEIRATKEVHKYSMKENKWMKFEQTLPIAFTEGIVILDNDNMFMHIIGGSDGNKLLSTHIKTKVIEWMKEETEIEKQWILEETEKIELEKLKIEINEMKDDLKSKKIKVYFILFFFINLFLSEKKIKKKKNRDKEKLKL
;
A
#
# COMPACT_ATOMS: atom_id res chain seq x y z
N MET A 1 54.27 -7.01 16.02
CA MET A 1 53.75 -7.13 14.65
C MET A 1 52.35 -7.69 14.75
N ASN A 2 51.36 -6.82 14.86
CA ASN A 2 49.94 -7.21 14.82
C ASN A 2 49.41 -6.69 13.49
N GLN A 3 49.20 -7.61 12.54
CA GLN A 3 48.50 -7.32 11.30
C GLN A 3 47.03 -7.11 11.66
N THR A 4 46.55 -5.90 11.44
CA THR A 4 45.14 -5.58 11.28
C THR A 4 44.65 -6.27 10.01
N GLU A 5 43.76 -7.24 10.16
CA GLU A 5 42.97 -7.76 9.05
C GLU A 5 42.02 -6.66 8.57
N GLU A 6 42.39 -6.02 7.46
CA GLU A 6 41.44 -5.26 6.65
C GLU A 6 40.41 -6.24 6.11
N THR A 7 39.17 -6.13 6.61
CA THR A 7 38.01 -6.82 6.06
C THR A 7 37.74 -6.22 4.69
N THR A 8 38.19 -6.91 3.65
CA THR A 8 37.83 -6.64 2.27
C THR A 8 36.32 -6.84 2.12
N ILE A 9 35.59 -5.72 2.00
CA ILE A 9 34.17 -5.71 1.68
C ILE A 9 34.03 -6.39 0.31
N ASP A 10 33.39 -7.56 0.28
CA ASP A 10 33.06 -8.27 -0.94
C ASP A 10 32.07 -7.43 -1.77
N ILE A 11 32.59 -6.78 -2.81
CA ILE A 11 31.86 -5.85 -3.69
C ILE A 11 30.89 -6.63 -4.62
N SER A 12 30.85 -7.97 -4.56
CA SER A 12 29.98 -8.79 -5.41
C SER A 12 28.61 -9.13 -4.78
N ALA A 13 28.42 -8.90 -3.48
CA ALA A 13 27.14 -9.20 -2.84
C ALA A 13 26.08 -8.16 -3.25
N PRO A 14 24.87 -8.57 -3.68
CA PRO A 14 23.87 -7.64 -4.19
C PRO A 14 23.16 -6.85 -3.06
N PHE A 15 23.41 -7.22 -1.81
CA PHE A 15 23.03 -6.49 -0.61
C PHE A 15 24.25 -6.24 0.26
N VAL A 16 24.36 -5.03 0.79
CA VAL A 16 25.40 -4.61 1.72
C VAL A 16 24.76 -4.36 3.08
N THR A 17 25.25 -5.04 4.12
CA THR A 17 24.83 -4.79 5.50
C THR A 17 25.46 -3.50 6.03
N LEU A 18 24.63 -2.68 6.66
CA LEU A 18 25.01 -1.40 7.28
C LEU A 18 24.96 -1.52 8.79
N SER A 19 25.32 -0.43 9.49
CA SER A 19 25.17 -0.36 10.94
C SER A 19 23.74 -0.69 11.36
N SER A 20 23.61 -1.58 12.35
CA SER A 20 22.32 -2.05 12.84
C SER A 20 21.57 -0.94 13.55
N LEU A 21 20.24 -0.97 13.46
CA LEU A 21 19.37 -0.09 14.21
C LEU A 21 19.67 -0.19 15.72
N PRO A 22 19.65 0.92 16.46
CA PRO A 22 19.84 0.91 17.92
C PRO A 22 18.79 0.05 18.65
N ILE A 23 17.59 -0.06 18.07
CA ILE A 23 16.49 -0.88 18.57
C ILE A 23 15.83 -1.64 17.40
N PRO A 24 15.36 -2.89 17.59
CA PRO A 24 14.53 -3.57 16.61
C PRO A 24 13.21 -2.83 16.40
N LEU A 25 12.78 -2.65 15.15
CA LEU A 25 11.63 -1.84 14.77
C LEU A 25 10.84 -2.48 13.62
N ASP A 26 9.52 -2.50 13.74
CA ASP A 26 8.54 -2.79 12.69
C ASP A 26 7.50 -1.65 12.62
N GLN A 27 6.81 -1.55 11.49
CA GLN A 27 5.80 -0.52 11.19
C GLN A 27 6.29 0.93 11.35
N SER A 28 7.61 1.12 11.37
CA SER A 28 8.24 2.42 11.40
C SER A 28 7.90 3.20 10.13
N GLN A 29 7.99 4.53 10.19
CA GLN A 29 7.91 5.39 9.02
C GLN A 29 9.25 6.11 8.86
N CYS A 30 9.75 6.22 7.63
CA CYS A 30 11.01 6.90 7.35
C CYS A 30 10.85 8.04 6.36
N VAL A 31 11.69 9.07 6.51
CA VAL A 31 11.74 10.22 5.61
C VAL A 31 13.19 10.55 5.30
N ILE A 32 13.52 10.79 4.02
CA ILE A 32 14.84 11.28 3.62
C ILE A 32 14.94 12.78 3.85
N TYR A 33 16.05 13.18 4.45
CA TYR A 33 16.44 14.57 4.59
C TYR A 33 17.94 14.74 4.38
N LYS A 34 18.35 15.38 3.28
CA LYS A 34 19.78 15.53 2.92
C LYS A 34 20.48 14.15 2.94
N HIS A 35 21.55 13.98 3.72
CA HIS A 35 22.27 12.71 3.85
C HIS A 35 21.76 11.85 5.02
N GLU A 36 20.51 12.04 5.43
CA GLU A 36 19.92 11.38 6.59
C GLU A 36 18.66 10.60 6.23
N VAL A 37 18.50 9.43 6.85
CA VAL A 37 17.23 8.72 6.94
C VAL A 37 16.67 8.98 8.34
N LEU A 38 15.58 9.75 8.41
CA LEU A 38 14.84 9.96 9.65
C LEU A 38 13.91 8.78 9.86
N ILE A 39 13.98 8.16 11.03
CA ILE A 39 13.22 6.99 11.44
C ILE A 39 12.29 7.46 12.56
N CYS A 40 10.99 7.39 12.35
CA CYS A 40 9.99 8.02 13.19
C CYS A 40 9.16 7.00 13.98
N GLY A 41 9.76 6.41 15.02
CA GLY A 41 9.09 5.42 15.88
C GLY A 41 8.69 4.14 15.14
N GLY A 42 7.86 3.31 15.76
CA GLY A 42 7.39 2.03 15.24
C GLY A 42 6.37 1.42 16.18
N TYR A 43 5.91 0.21 15.88
CA TYR A 43 4.91 -0.45 16.75
C TYR A 43 5.47 -0.61 18.18
N LEU A 44 4.78 -0.01 19.16
CA LEU A 44 5.18 0.06 20.57
C LEU A 44 6.52 0.75 20.86
N LYS A 45 7.12 1.44 19.88
CA LYS A 45 8.42 2.10 20.00
C LYS A 45 8.30 3.58 19.62
N GLY A 46 8.36 4.47 20.60
CA GLY A 46 8.22 5.91 20.38
C GLY A 46 9.50 6.62 19.93
N ASP A 47 10.66 5.96 19.97
CA ASP A 47 11.94 6.64 19.74
C ASP A 47 12.19 6.93 18.26
N CYS A 48 12.68 8.14 17.98
CA CYS A 48 13.04 8.60 16.65
C CYS A 48 14.57 8.72 16.52
N TYR A 49 15.09 8.33 15.36
CA TYR A 49 16.52 8.35 15.07
C TYR A 49 16.80 8.99 13.71
N SER A 50 17.97 9.60 13.58
CA SER A 50 18.55 10.00 12.31
C SER A 50 19.71 9.07 12.02
N TYR A 51 19.64 8.35 10.90
CA TYR A 51 20.76 7.60 10.34
C TYR A 51 21.47 8.43 9.28
N HIS A 52 22.77 8.68 9.44
CA HIS A 52 23.55 9.45 8.48
C HIS A 52 24.19 8.51 7.45
N ILE A 53 23.76 8.62 6.19
CA ILE A 53 24.10 7.70 5.09
C ILE A 53 25.61 7.58 4.85
N ILE A 54 26.32 8.72 4.83
CA ILE A 54 27.78 8.74 4.60
C ILE A 54 28.57 8.25 5.82
N LYS A 55 28.09 8.54 7.03
CA LYS A 55 28.81 8.22 8.29
C LYS A 55 28.52 6.81 8.79
N ASP A 56 27.49 6.15 8.26
CA ASP A 56 26.98 4.85 8.71
C ASP A 56 26.73 4.82 10.23
N GLN A 57 26.04 5.85 10.74
CA GLN A 57 25.82 6.02 12.18
C GLN A 57 24.43 6.55 12.47
N TYR A 58 23.89 6.15 13.63
CA TYR A 58 22.62 6.65 14.15
C TYR A 58 22.83 7.70 15.23
N LYS A 59 21.94 8.67 15.30
CA LYS A 59 21.76 9.57 16.43
C LYS A 59 20.29 9.60 16.84
N PHE A 60 20.07 9.65 18.14
CA PHE A 60 18.74 9.89 18.69
C PHE A 60 18.26 11.31 18.34
N ILE A 61 16.97 11.45 18.02
CA ILE A 61 16.31 12.73 17.77
C ILE A 61 15.47 13.11 18.99
N CYS A 62 14.41 12.35 19.24
CA CYS A 62 13.46 12.51 20.34
C CYS A 62 12.58 11.26 20.45
N SER A 63 11.57 11.30 21.32
CA SER A 63 10.54 10.27 21.40
C SER A 63 9.15 10.88 21.18
N TYR A 64 8.23 10.11 20.64
CA TYR A 64 6.81 10.45 20.68
C TYR A 64 6.31 10.57 22.13
N PRO A 65 5.27 11.39 22.39
CA PRO A 65 4.59 11.43 23.68
C PRO A 65 4.13 10.03 24.13
N SER A 66 4.19 9.76 25.44
CA SER A 66 3.98 8.42 25.99
C SER A 66 2.54 7.88 25.85
N ASP A 67 1.58 8.75 25.60
CA ASP A 67 0.18 8.44 25.36
C ASP A 67 -0.13 8.10 23.89
N VAL A 68 0.81 8.34 22.98
CA VAL A 68 0.65 8.12 21.53
C VAL A 68 0.92 6.67 21.15
N HIS A 69 0.05 6.10 20.33
CA HIS A 69 0.12 4.69 19.91
C HIS A 69 0.35 4.56 18.41
N LEU A 70 1.57 4.16 18.04
CA LEU A 70 2.08 4.22 16.65
C LEU A 70 1.71 3.03 15.76
N LYS A 71 0.79 2.15 16.18
CA LYS A 71 0.40 0.96 15.39
C LYS A 71 -0.19 1.38 14.04
N GLY A 72 0.57 1.15 12.96
CA GLY A 72 0.18 1.52 11.60
C GLY A 72 0.01 3.01 11.34
N HIS A 73 0.72 3.86 12.09
CA HIS A 73 0.68 5.32 11.89
C HIS A 73 1.32 5.75 10.56
N CYS A 74 1.00 6.96 10.12
CA CYS A 74 1.58 7.59 8.94
C CYS A 74 2.50 8.74 9.35
N VAL A 75 3.59 8.93 8.60
CA VAL A 75 4.43 10.14 8.66
C VAL A 75 4.64 10.64 7.24
N ILE A 76 4.35 11.91 7.00
CA ILE A 76 4.54 12.55 5.71
C ILE A 76 5.42 13.80 5.84
N LYS A 77 6.18 14.09 4.79
CA LYS A 77 6.92 15.35 4.65
C LYS A 77 5.98 16.43 4.11
N LEU A 78 5.78 17.52 4.86
CA LEU A 78 5.04 18.67 4.35
C LEU A 78 5.93 19.51 3.43
N ILE A 79 5.39 19.92 2.28
CA ILE A 79 6.08 20.77 1.31
C ILE A 79 5.82 22.23 1.73
N ASN A 80 6.60 22.73 2.68
CA ASN A 80 6.55 24.15 3.06
C ASN A 80 7.98 24.69 3.27
N ASN A 81 8.52 25.34 2.23
CA ASN A 81 9.94 25.69 2.09
C ASN A 81 10.26 27.10 2.63
N ASN A 82 9.84 27.42 3.85
CA ASN A 82 10.22 28.71 4.43
C ASN A 82 11.68 28.73 4.92
N ASN A 83 12.25 27.56 5.26
CA ASN A 83 13.63 27.43 5.73
C ASN A 83 14.31 26.22 5.06
N PRO A 84 15.40 26.40 4.29
CA PRO A 84 16.11 25.30 3.63
C PRO A 84 16.84 24.35 4.60
N ASP A 85 17.04 24.77 5.85
CA ASP A 85 17.73 23.98 6.88
C ASP A 85 16.81 23.19 7.79
N GLU A 86 15.51 23.22 7.51
CA GLU A 86 14.50 22.48 8.25
C GLU A 86 13.60 21.66 7.31
N ILE A 87 13.10 20.55 7.83
CA ILE A 87 12.02 19.77 7.23
C ILE A 87 10.86 19.71 8.21
N THR A 88 9.64 19.87 7.70
CA THR A 88 8.44 19.72 8.52
C THR A 88 7.80 18.37 8.26
N LEU A 89 7.62 17.59 9.33
CA LEU A 89 7.00 16.27 9.30
C LEU A 89 5.63 16.33 9.98
N LEU A 90 4.64 15.69 9.40
CA LEU A 90 3.32 15.49 9.98
C LEU A 90 3.14 14.00 10.25
N SER A 91 2.87 13.66 11.51
CA SER A 91 2.57 12.30 11.95
C SER A 91 1.12 12.21 12.39
N PHE A 92 0.40 11.19 11.90
CA PHE A 92 -1.00 11.01 12.23
C PHE A 92 -1.46 9.56 12.11
N GLY A 93 -2.69 9.31 12.53
CA GLY A 93 -3.28 7.98 12.51
C GLY A 93 -2.86 7.17 13.73
N GLY A 94 -2.51 5.90 13.52
CA GLY A 94 -2.24 4.98 14.61
C GLY A 94 -3.51 4.37 15.19
N GLY A 95 -3.34 3.45 16.15
CA GLY A 95 -4.49 2.78 16.75
C GLY A 95 -5.31 3.62 17.72
N LYS A 96 -4.65 4.60 18.34
CA LYS A 96 -5.32 5.75 18.95
C LYS A 96 -4.85 6.94 18.17
N LYS A 97 -5.79 7.71 17.65
CA LYS A 97 -5.53 8.80 16.73
C LYS A 97 -4.66 9.85 17.39
N HIS A 98 -3.61 10.26 16.69
CA HIS A 98 -2.86 11.46 17.00
C HIS A 98 -2.73 12.31 15.74
N THR A 99 -2.40 13.57 15.92
CA THR A 99 -1.94 14.45 14.84
C THR A 99 -0.87 15.35 15.43
N LEU A 100 0.37 15.11 15.03
CA LEU A 100 1.56 15.72 15.59
C LEU A 100 2.41 16.29 14.47
N ILE A 101 3.07 17.41 14.73
CA ILE A 101 3.99 18.05 13.81
C ILE A 101 5.38 18.12 14.44
N MET A 102 6.40 17.97 13.60
CA MET A 102 7.79 18.18 13.99
C MET A 102 8.48 19.06 12.96
N LYS A 103 9.17 20.09 13.44
CA LYS A 103 10.17 20.82 12.65
C LYS A 103 11.54 20.23 12.97
N TYR A 104 12.08 19.46 12.03
CA TYR A 104 13.36 18.82 12.18
C TYR A 104 14.48 19.67 11.58
N LYS A 105 15.53 19.90 12.37
CA LYS A 105 16.85 20.37 11.94
C LYS A 105 17.86 19.26 12.25
N SER A 106 18.84 19.07 11.37
CA SER A 106 19.81 17.99 11.48
C SER A 106 20.46 17.92 12.87
N VAL A 107 20.46 16.74 13.48
CA VAL A 107 21.24 16.45 14.71
C VAL A 107 22.74 16.25 14.43
N TRP A 108 23.15 16.43 13.17
CA TRP A 108 24.54 16.33 12.72
C TRP A 108 25.20 17.67 12.45
N ASP A 109 24.41 18.75 12.38
CA ASP A 109 24.92 20.13 12.27
C ASP A 109 25.52 20.60 13.61
N ASP A 110 26.51 21.49 13.55
CA ASP A 110 27.25 21.94 14.72
C ASP A 110 26.38 22.71 15.73
N VAL A 111 26.54 22.34 17.01
CA VAL A 111 25.70 22.76 18.16
C VAL A 111 25.79 24.28 18.45
N ASN A 112 26.77 24.98 17.89
CA ASN A 112 27.04 26.39 18.22
C ASN A 112 25.95 27.36 17.72
N GLU A 113 25.12 26.98 16.76
CA GLU A 113 23.98 27.78 16.27
C GLU A 113 22.62 27.40 16.89
N MET A 114 22.54 26.34 17.69
CA MET A 114 21.26 25.86 18.24
C MET A 114 20.70 26.74 19.37
N LYS A 115 21.43 27.77 19.81
CA LYS A 115 21.20 28.36 21.14
C LYS A 115 20.11 29.40 21.28
N ILE A 116 19.42 29.90 20.23
CA ILE A 116 18.59 31.10 20.45
C ILE A 116 17.13 31.09 19.92
N GLU A 117 16.70 30.34 18.90
CA GLU A 117 15.44 30.75 18.23
C GLU A 117 14.19 29.87 18.26
N ASN A 118 14.16 28.61 18.70
CA ASN A 118 12.89 27.88 18.78
C ASN A 118 12.88 26.75 19.82
N LYS A 119 12.00 26.86 20.83
CA LYS A 119 11.87 25.93 21.97
C LYS A 119 11.37 24.52 21.60
N TYR A 120 10.90 24.29 20.38
CA TYR A 120 10.19 23.06 19.97
C TYR A 120 10.76 22.43 18.68
N ARG A 121 12.06 22.57 18.43
CA ARG A 121 12.72 21.87 17.31
C ARG A 121 13.01 20.43 17.68
N ASN A 122 12.96 19.54 16.69
CA ASN A 122 13.27 18.11 16.83
C ASN A 122 12.39 17.38 17.85
N GLU A 123 11.21 17.92 18.18
CA GLU A 123 10.25 17.32 19.10
C GLU A 123 8.88 17.21 18.43
N TRP A 124 8.11 16.19 18.79
CA TRP A 124 6.71 16.08 18.37
C TRP A 124 5.83 16.96 19.23
N ILE A 125 5.08 17.88 18.60
CA ILE A 125 4.11 18.73 19.27
C ILE A 125 2.72 18.55 18.66
N ALA A 126 1.67 18.84 19.43
CA ALA A 126 0.30 18.83 18.95
C ALA A 126 0.15 19.74 17.73
N PHE A 127 -0.48 19.23 16.68
CA PHE A 127 -0.72 20.02 15.49
C PHE A 127 -1.93 20.95 15.71
N THR A 128 -1.74 22.26 15.54
CA THR A 128 -2.75 23.27 15.87
C THR A 128 -2.92 24.32 14.78
N ASP A 129 -4.11 24.92 14.70
CA ASP A 129 -4.39 26.06 13.84
C ASP A 129 -3.82 27.38 14.42
N ASN A 130 -4.04 28.49 13.72
CA ASN A 130 -3.58 29.82 14.16
C ASN A 130 -4.24 30.31 15.46
N HIS A 131 -5.27 29.62 15.95
CA HIS A 131 -5.98 29.90 17.19
C HIS A 131 -5.62 28.91 18.31
N ASN A 132 -4.61 28.05 18.09
CA ASN A 132 -4.18 26.97 18.97
C ASN A 132 -5.24 25.86 19.18
N ASN A 133 -6.23 25.73 18.29
CA ASN A 133 -7.13 24.58 18.30
C ASN A 133 -6.40 23.39 17.69
N GLN A 134 -6.53 22.21 18.31
CA GLN A 134 -5.93 21.00 17.77
C GLN A 134 -6.61 20.60 16.46
N ILE A 135 -5.79 20.37 15.44
CA ILE A 135 -6.21 19.83 14.16
C ILE A 135 -6.11 18.31 14.27
N GLN A 136 -7.23 17.63 14.05
CA GLN A 136 -7.30 16.17 14.08
C GLN A 136 -7.54 15.64 12.67
N ILE A 137 -6.71 14.68 12.25
CA ILE A 137 -6.91 13.93 11.00
C ILE A 137 -7.62 12.62 11.32
N GLY A 138 -8.79 12.43 10.70
CA GLY A 138 -9.70 11.30 10.90
C GLY A 138 -10.74 11.51 12.00
N GLY A 139 -11.99 11.12 11.75
CA GLY A 139 -13.16 11.25 12.64
C GLY A 139 -13.22 10.24 13.79
N ASP A 140 -14.16 10.40 14.73
CA ASP A 140 -14.24 9.52 15.90
C ASP A 140 -14.57 8.07 15.53
N GLY A 141 -13.75 7.12 16.00
CA GLY A 141 -13.97 5.67 15.83
C GLY A 141 -13.36 5.03 14.57
N GLU A 142 -12.76 5.79 13.65
CA GLU A 142 -12.12 5.19 12.45
C GLU A 142 -10.80 4.50 12.79
N ASN A 143 -10.50 3.41 12.09
CA ASN A 143 -9.35 2.56 12.35
C ASN A 143 -8.21 2.83 11.34
N TYR A 144 -7.18 3.56 11.76
CA TYR A 144 -6.03 3.88 10.93
C TYR A 144 -4.92 2.81 10.99
N TRP A 145 -5.21 1.60 11.45
CA TRP A 145 -4.22 0.51 11.45
C TRP A 145 -3.79 0.17 10.03
N GLY A 146 -2.53 0.48 9.73
CA GLY A 146 -1.92 0.20 8.44
C GLY A 146 -2.44 1.13 7.35
N ALA A 147 -2.94 2.32 7.73
CA ALA A 147 -3.29 3.35 6.78
C ALA A 147 -2.06 3.76 5.95
N ARG A 148 -2.30 4.19 4.71
CA ARG A 148 -1.28 4.81 3.87
C ARG A 148 -1.74 6.19 3.48
N ALA A 149 -0.77 7.07 3.24
CA ALA A 149 -1.07 8.41 2.82
C ALA A 149 -0.06 8.94 1.83
N ILE A 150 -0.53 9.75 0.89
CA ILE A 150 0.30 10.44 -0.09
C ILE A 150 -0.17 11.88 -0.25
N ILE A 151 0.77 12.75 -0.61
CA ILE A 151 0.50 14.14 -0.93
C ILE A 151 0.37 14.28 -2.44
N GLY A 152 -0.68 14.96 -2.89
CA GLY A 152 -0.97 15.18 -4.29
C GLY A 152 -1.81 16.41 -4.56
N GLY A 153 -2.56 16.37 -5.67
CA GLY A 153 -3.26 17.54 -6.21
C GLY A 153 -2.34 18.44 -7.04
N SER A 154 -2.96 19.35 -7.79
CA SER A 154 -2.32 20.28 -8.72
C SER A 154 -1.19 21.09 -8.10
N ASN A 155 -1.32 21.44 -6.82
CA ASN A 155 -0.37 22.22 -6.03
C ASN A 155 0.22 21.45 -4.83
N ASN A 156 0.21 20.11 -4.83
CA ASN A 156 0.67 19.30 -3.69
C ASN A 156 0.01 19.69 -2.34
N HIS A 157 -1.27 20.04 -2.40
CA HIS A 157 -2.05 20.59 -1.29
C HIS A 157 -3.15 19.64 -0.83
N LEU A 158 -3.22 18.44 -1.41
CA LEU A 158 -4.20 17.42 -1.04
C LEU A 158 -3.47 16.27 -0.35
N LEU A 159 -4.02 15.84 0.78
CA LEU A 159 -3.61 14.63 1.48
C LEU A 159 -4.64 13.54 1.19
N PHE A 160 -4.22 12.51 0.48
CA PHE A 160 -5.01 11.30 0.27
C PHE A 160 -4.64 10.30 1.34
N ILE A 161 -5.64 9.75 2.02
CA ILE A 161 -5.47 8.75 3.07
C ILE A 161 -6.33 7.55 2.72
N THR A 162 -5.72 6.37 2.70
CA THR A 162 -6.42 5.10 2.52
C THR A 162 -6.34 4.30 3.82
N SER A 163 -7.48 3.81 4.30
CA SER A 163 -7.59 3.20 5.63
C SER A 163 -8.61 2.05 5.67
N ARG A 164 -8.60 1.31 6.79
CA ARG A 164 -9.42 0.12 6.98
C ARG A 164 -10.86 0.51 7.37
N PRO A 165 -11.92 -0.14 6.84
CA PRO A 165 -11.88 -1.31 5.96
C PRO A 165 -11.47 -0.97 4.54
N ASN A 166 -12.16 -0.07 3.85
CA ASN A 166 -11.96 0.19 2.42
C ASN A 166 -12.11 1.69 2.14
N ASP A 167 -11.57 2.55 3.00
CA ASP A 167 -11.85 3.99 2.96
C ASP A 167 -10.77 4.74 2.17
N ILE A 168 -11.17 5.79 1.45
CA ILE A 168 -10.27 6.81 0.91
C ILE A 168 -10.78 8.21 1.24
N ASP A 169 -9.97 8.97 1.96
CA ASP A 169 -10.25 10.34 2.40
C ASP A 169 -9.32 11.34 1.71
N VAL A 170 -9.83 12.56 1.53
CA VAL A 170 -9.08 13.70 1.01
C VAL A 170 -9.18 14.87 1.96
N TYR A 171 -8.04 15.40 2.37
CA TYR A 171 -7.91 16.61 3.18
C TYR A 171 -7.15 17.69 2.42
N ASN A 172 -7.51 18.95 2.62
CA ASN A 172 -6.73 20.09 2.14
C ASN A 172 -5.58 20.37 3.13
N LEU A 173 -4.32 20.29 2.71
CA LEU A 173 -3.16 20.56 3.58
C LEU A 173 -2.89 22.04 3.83
N ASN A 174 -3.54 22.96 3.12
CA ASN A 174 -3.42 24.39 3.38
C ASN A 174 -4.41 24.86 4.45
N THR A 175 -5.64 24.32 4.42
CA THR A 175 -6.70 24.67 5.39
C THR A 175 -6.91 23.62 6.47
N PHE A 176 -6.37 22.41 6.27
CA PHE A 176 -6.60 21.21 7.08
C PHE A 176 -8.06 20.77 7.16
N GLU A 177 -8.86 21.19 6.19
CA GLU A 177 -10.27 20.85 6.11
C GLU A 177 -10.49 19.54 5.34
N TYR A 178 -11.51 18.81 5.76
CA TYR A 178 -11.99 17.62 5.09
C TYR A 178 -12.65 17.98 3.76
N ILE A 179 -12.26 17.31 2.67
CA ILE A 179 -12.81 17.55 1.33
C ILE A 179 -13.78 16.45 0.93
N LYS A 180 -13.35 15.18 1.02
CA LYS A 180 -14.06 14.08 0.36
C LYS A 180 -13.80 12.72 0.99
N TYR A 181 -14.87 11.92 1.02
CA TYR A 181 -14.89 10.47 1.29
C TYR A 181 -15.25 9.70 0.02
N ASP A 182 -14.68 8.50 -0.13
CA ASP A 182 -15.24 7.44 -0.96
C ASP A 182 -14.85 6.04 -0.41
N THR A 183 -15.49 5.00 -0.95
CA THR A 183 -15.18 3.60 -0.61
C THR A 183 -14.46 2.92 -1.76
N LEU A 184 -13.27 2.38 -1.49
CA LEU A 184 -12.49 1.58 -2.43
C LEU A 184 -13.26 0.29 -2.79
N PRO A 185 -13.40 -0.05 -4.08
CA PRO A 185 -14.06 -1.28 -4.50
C PRO A 185 -13.14 -2.49 -4.29
N ALA A 186 -13.07 -2.97 -3.05
CA ALA A 186 -12.23 -4.09 -2.62
C ALA A 186 -13.07 -5.18 -1.96
N ASN A 187 -12.70 -6.44 -2.18
CA ASN A 187 -13.35 -7.60 -1.57
C ASN A 187 -12.68 -8.05 -0.27
N ASN A 188 -11.54 -7.45 0.08
CA ASN A 188 -10.79 -7.65 1.31
C ASN A 188 -10.57 -6.30 2.00
N ASP A 189 -10.28 -6.33 3.30
CA ASP A 189 -9.88 -5.14 4.05
C ASP A 189 -8.55 -4.59 3.50
N ILE A 190 -8.47 -3.26 3.41
CA ILE A 190 -7.31 -2.51 2.92
C ILE A 190 -6.50 -1.98 4.11
N TYR A 191 -5.35 -2.62 4.35
CA TYR A 191 -4.43 -2.26 5.43
C TYR A 191 -3.01 -2.75 5.11
N TYR A 192 -1.99 -2.02 5.58
CA TYR A 192 -0.56 -2.26 5.27
C TYR A 192 -0.29 -2.49 3.77
N HIS A 193 -1.05 -1.79 2.93
CA HIS A 193 -1.08 -1.96 1.48
C HIS A 193 0.01 -1.12 0.80
N CYS A 194 0.22 -1.34 -0.51
CA CYS A 194 0.96 -0.42 -1.36
C CYS A 194 0.02 0.70 -1.83
N PHE A 195 0.43 1.94 -1.64
CA PHE A 195 -0.24 3.11 -2.18
C PHE A 195 0.78 4.09 -2.74
N VAL A 196 0.70 4.36 -4.04
CA VAL A 196 1.66 5.22 -4.75
C VAL A 196 0.96 6.17 -5.72
N SER A 197 1.60 7.29 -5.97
CA SER A 197 1.27 8.22 -7.05
C SER A 197 1.88 7.75 -8.36
N LYS A 198 1.13 7.81 -9.47
CA LYS A 198 1.64 7.49 -10.81
C LYS A 198 2.08 8.73 -11.58
N ALA A 199 1.16 9.67 -11.79
CA ALA A 199 1.41 10.90 -12.54
C ALA A 199 0.34 11.94 -12.20
N ASN A 200 0.70 13.20 -12.41
CA ASN A 200 -0.21 14.34 -12.30
C ASN A 200 -0.47 14.93 -13.68
N CYS A 201 -1.72 14.87 -14.14
CA CYS A 201 -2.18 15.62 -15.31
C CYS A 201 -2.97 16.84 -14.84
N LYS A 202 -2.28 17.92 -14.43
CA LYS A 202 -2.81 19.20 -13.90
C LYS A 202 -3.91 19.08 -12.82
N LYS A 203 -5.07 18.51 -13.15
CA LYS A 203 -6.27 18.38 -12.32
C LYS A 203 -6.76 16.95 -12.13
N ILE A 204 -6.21 15.98 -12.89
CA ILE A 204 -6.43 14.56 -12.66
C ILE A 204 -5.21 13.99 -11.97
N TYR A 205 -5.43 13.45 -10.77
CA TYR A 205 -4.40 12.81 -9.97
C TYR A 205 -4.58 11.29 -10.03
N GLU A 206 -3.54 10.59 -10.49
CA GLU A 206 -3.57 9.14 -10.70
C GLU A 206 -2.77 8.43 -9.62
N MET A 207 -3.40 7.44 -9.01
CA MET A 207 -2.83 6.65 -7.92
C MET A 207 -3.01 5.16 -8.20
N ILE A 208 -2.13 4.35 -7.64
CA ILE A 208 -2.20 2.90 -7.71
C ILE A 208 -2.19 2.35 -6.29
N LEU A 209 -3.06 1.39 -6.05
CA LEU A 209 -3.17 0.66 -4.81
C LEU A 209 -3.09 -0.84 -5.08
N PHE A 210 -2.29 -1.55 -4.28
CA PHE A 210 -2.29 -3.01 -4.25
C PHE A 210 -2.40 -3.49 -2.80
N CYS A 211 -3.22 -4.50 -2.54
CA CYS A 211 -3.39 -5.13 -1.24
C CYS A 211 -3.99 -6.52 -1.43
N MET A 212 -3.26 -7.59 -1.08
CA MET A 212 -3.71 -8.96 -1.33
C MET A 212 -4.17 -9.11 -2.80
N ASN A 213 -5.38 -9.61 -3.03
CA ASN A 213 -5.94 -9.80 -4.38
C ASN A 213 -6.58 -8.53 -4.95
N THR A 214 -6.62 -7.43 -4.21
CA THR A 214 -7.11 -6.14 -4.68
C THR A 214 -5.99 -5.35 -5.35
N GLY A 215 -6.18 -5.01 -6.63
CA GLY A 215 -5.40 -4.01 -7.34
C GLY A 215 -6.31 -2.92 -7.89
N LEU A 216 -5.98 -1.66 -7.66
CA LEU A 216 -6.79 -0.52 -8.06
C LEU A 216 -5.94 0.55 -8.73
N PHE A 217 -6.43 1.03 -9.87
CA PHE A 217 -6.06 2.30 -10.46
C PHE A 217 -7.12 3.32 -10.09
N ILE A 218 -6.70 4.37 -9.40
CA ILE A 218 -7.58 5.38 -8.81
C ILE A 218 -7.28 6.70 -9.52
N GLN A 219 -8.30 7.34 -10.07
CA GLN A 219 -8.22 8.70 -10.58
C GLN A 219 -9.05 9.62 -9.70
N TYR A 220 -8.48 10.75 -9.32
CA TYR A 220 -9.17 11.82 -8.61
C TYR A 220 -9.20 13.08 -9.46
N ASP A 221 -10.40 13.56 -9.76
CA ASP A 221 -10.64 14.83 -10.43
C ASP A 221 -10.79 15.95 -9.38
N GLU A 222 -9.81 16.85 -9.34
CA GLU A 222 -9.74 17.93 -8.35
C GLU A 222 -10.83 18.99 -8.52
N ASP A 223 -11.31 19.24 -9.74
CA ASP A 223 -12.30 20.30 -9.98
C ASP A 223 -13.71 19.84 -9.56
N SER A 224 -13.99 18.54 -9.72
CA SER A 224 -15.28 17.95 -9.35
C SER A 224 -15.27 17.19 -8.01
N ASN A 225 -14.09 16.98 -7.41
CA ASN A 225 -13.87 16.14 -6.23
C ASN A 225 -14.45 14.73 -6.38
N ARG A 226 -14.22 14.09 -7.54
CA ARG A 226 -14.76 12.78 -7.87
C ARG A 226 -13.66 11.75 -8.06
N PHE A 227 -13.86 10.58 -7.48
CA PHE A 227 -13.06 9.40 -7.74
C PHE A 227 -13.60 8.59 -8.91
N GLN A 228 -12.68 7.96 -9.64
CA GLN A 228 -12.95 6.88 -10.57
C GLN A 228 -12.01 5.73 -10.27
N PHE A 229 -12.55 4.51 -10.28
CA PHE A 229 -11.82 3.30 -9.93
C PHE A 229 -11.80 2.35 -11.11
N ARG A 230 -10.63 1.78 -11.38
CA ARG A 230 -10.46 0.68 -12.34
C ARG A 230 -9.65 -0.42 -11.68
N GLU A 231 -10.14 -1.64 -11.77
CA GLU A 231 -9.43 -2.81 -11.25
C GLU A 231 -8.13 -3.04 -12.03
N LEU A 232 -7.07 -3.34 -11.30
CA LEU A 232 -5.79 -3.82 -11.82
C LEU A 232 -5.60 -5.26 -11.38
N ARG A 233 -5.16 -6.09 -12.32
CA ARG A 233 -4.88 -7.49 -12.00
C ARG A 233 -3.67 -7.59 -11.08
N VAL A 234 -3.77 -8.44 -10.07
CA VAL A 234 -2.66 -8.78 -9.17
C VAL A 234 -2.03 -10.10 -9.59
N PHE A 235 -0.69 -10.16 -9.58
CA PHE A 235 0.07 -11.37 -9.89
C PHE A 235 -0.15 -12.44 -8.84
N SER A 236 -0.27 -13.70 -9.26
CA SER A 236 -0.71 -14.75 -8.36
C SER A 236 0.23 -14.98 -7.16
N THR A 237 1.54 -14.79 -7.33
CA THR A 237 2.53 -14.96 -6.25
C THR A 237 2.53 -13.86 -5.19
N ILE A 238 1.94 -12.68 -5.48
CA ILE A 238 1.79 -11.58 -4.51
C ILE A 238 0.34 -11.41 -4.03
N SER A 239 -0.62 -12.04 -4.71
CA SER A 239 -2.06 -11.89 -4.44
C SER A 239 -2.52 -12.32 -3.04
N SER A 240 -1.74 -13.13 -2.33
CA SER A 240 -2.03 -13.52 -0.94
C SER A 240 -1.27 -12.67 0.09
N LEU A 241 -0.47 -11.70 -0.36
CA LEU A 241 0.45 -10.96 0.50
C LEU A 241 -0.07 -9.55 0.81
N CYS A 242 0.14 -9.11 2.05
CA CYS A 242 0.11 -7.72 2.47
C CYS A 242 1.39 -7.40 3.25
N ALA A 243 1.46 -6.20 3.87
CA ALA A 243 2.55 -5.78 4.75
C ALA A 243 3.98 -5.84 4.16
N TYR A 244 4.11 -5.96 2.84
CA TYR A 244 5.36 -5.78 2.14
C TYR A 244 5.85 -4.35 2.27
N SER A 245 7.15 -4.18 2.19
CA SER A 245 7.72 -2.86 1.92
C SER A 245 7.73 -2.61 0.43
N TYR A 246 7.49 -1.37 0.01
CA TYR A 246 7.41 -1.04 -1.39
C TYR A 246 8.06 0.30 -1.67
N ILE A 247 8.49 0.49 -2.92
CA ILE A 247 9.03 1.76 -3.38
C ILE A 247 8.71 1.97 -4.86
N CYS A 248 8.41 3.21 -5.22
CA CYS A 248 8.16 3.61 -6.60
C CYS A 248 9.45 4.22 -7.18
N ILE A 249 9.92 3.70 -8.30
CA ILE A 249 11.09 4.19 -9.03
C ILE A 249 10.73 4.28 -10.51
N ASN A 250 10.70 5.51 -11.04
CA ASN A 250 10.20 5.78 -12.39
C ASN A 250 8.78 5.20 -12.58
N ASP A 251 8.57 4.40 -13.63
CA ASP A 251 7.30 3.73 -13.92
C ASP A 251 7.14 2.37 -13.21
N PHE A 252 8.05 2.02 -12.28
CA PHE A 252 8.05 0.73 -11.61
C PHE A 252 7.73 0.85 -10.12
N ILE A 253 7.00 -0.13 -9.61
CA ILE A 253 6.84 -0.36 -8.17
C ILE A 253 7.59 -1.64 -7.82
N LEU A 254 8.52 -1.56 -6.88
CA LEU A 254 9.21 -2.72 -6.33
C LEU A 254 8.57 -3.09 -4.99
N PHE A 255 8.42 -4.38 -4.73
CA PHE A 255 7.82 -4.94 -3.52
C PHE A 255 8.80 -5.92 -2.90
N PHE A 256 9.10 -5.73 -1.62
CA PHE A 256 10.08 -6.49 -0.86
C PHE A 256 9.38 -7.23 0.28
N GLY A 257 9.41 -8.55 0.24
CA GLY A 257 8.85 -9.40 1.28
C GLY A 257 7.32 -9.36 1.32
N GLY A 258 6.78 -9.28 2.53
CA GLY A 258 5.35 -9.33 2.85
C GLY A 258 4.97 -10.57 3.65
N ASP A 259 3.75 -10.56 4.18
CA ASP A 259 3.14 -11.66 4.90
C ASP A 259 1.76 -12.00 4.33
N GLY A 260 1.31 -13.22 4.58
CA GLY A 260 -0.01 -13.72 4.17
C GLY A 260 -0.48 -14.82 5.11
N ASP A 261 -1.70 -15.31 4.90
CA ASP A 261 -2.36 -16.23 5.84
C ASP A 261 -1.54 -17.49 6.18
N GLU A 262 -0.76 -18.01 5.21
CA GLU A 262 0.06 -19.21 5.38
C GLU A 262 1.54 -18.90 5.70
N ILE A 263 2.01 -17.68 5.43
CA ILE A 263 3.42 -17.30 5.48
C ILE A 263 3.58 -16.02 6.27
N ARG A 264 4.25 -16.09 7.43
CA ARG A 264 4.44 -14.92 8.29
C ARG A 264 5.41 -13.86 7.77
N ALA A 265 6.30 -14.23 6.86
CA ALA A 265 7.21 -13.32 6.17
C ALA A 265 7.84 -14.05 4.98
N THR A 266 8.02 -13.36 3.86
CA THR A 266 8.67 -13.92 2.67
C THR A 266 9.96 -13.17 2.31
N LYS A 267 10.82 -13.84 1.52
CA LYS A 267 12.05 -13.26 0.95
C LYS A 267 11.84 -12.72 -0.47
N GLU A 268 10.67 -12.96 -1.03
CA GLU A 268 10.39 -12.71 -2.43
C GLU A 268 10.39 -11.22 -2.76
N VAL A 269 10.84 -10.89 -3.97
CA VAL A 269 10.82 -9.52 -4.48
C VAL A 269 10.04 -9.51 -5.79
N HIS A 270 9.15 -8.54 -5.93
CA HIS A 270 8.30 -8.39 -7.11
C HIS A 270 8.46 -6.99 -7.71
N LYS A 271 8.20 -6.88 -9.01
CA LYS A 271 8.17 -5.63 -9.77
C LYS A 271 6.84 -5.51 -10.49
N TYR A 272 6.27 -4.32 -10.47
CA TYR A 272 5.12 -3.95 -11.29
C TYR A 272 5.46 -2.77 -12.19
N SER A 273 5.26 -2.93 -13.50
CA SER A 273 5.37 -1.86 -14.49
C SER A 273 4.03 -1.14 -14.62
N MET A 274 3.97 0.10 -14.15
CA MET A 274 2.76 0.94 -14.24
C MET A 274 2.43 1.35 -15.68
N LYS A 275 3.44 1.37 -16.56
CA LYS A 275 3.28 1.70 -17.98
C LYS A 275 2.73 0.51 -18.77
N GLU A 276 3.27 -0.68 -18.53
CA GLU A 276 2.87 -1.89 -19.26
C GLU A 276 1.72 -2.65 -18.59
N ASN A 277 1.37 -2.30 -17.35
CA ASN A 277 0.44 -3.06 -16.52
C ASN A 277 0.86 -4.54 -16.43
N LYS A 278 2.14 -4.75 -16.13
CA LYS A 278 2.75 -6.08 -16.06
C LYS A 278 3.46 -6.28 -14.74
N TRP A 279 3.35 -7.49 -14.23
CA TRP A 279 4.04 -7.96 -13.06
C TRP A 279 5.21 -8.84 -13.43
N MET A 280 6.15 -8.93 -12.51
CA MET A 280 7.32 -9.79 -12.55
C MET A 280 7.70 -10.17 -11.13
N LYS A 281 8.23 -11.39 -11.00
CA LYS A 281 8.94 -11.85 -9.81
C LYS A 281 10.43 -11.88 -10.12
N PHE A 282 11.27 -11.38 -9.22
CA PHE A 282 12.73 -11.45 -9.38
C PHE A 282 13.28 -12.80 -8.99
N GLU A 283 14.32 -13.24 -9.69
CA GLU A 283 15.08 -14.45 -9.30
C GLU A 283 15.82 -14.21 -7.99
N GLN A 284 16.36 -13.00 -7.85
CA GLN A 284 17.03 -12.56 -6.65
C GLN A 284 16.02 -12.29 -5.52
N THR A 285 16.31 -12.86 -4.36
CA THR A 285 15.49 -12.72 -3.15
C THR A 285 16.22 -11.92 -2.07
N LEU A 286 15.48 -11.46 -1.06
CA LEU A 286 16.04 -10.85 0.15
C LEU A 286 16.89 -11.87 0.93
N PRO A 287 17.97 -11.43 1.61
CA PRO A 287 18.79 -12.32 2.42
C PRO A 287 18.00 -12.91 3.62
N ILE A 288 17.01 -12.17 4.11
CA ILE A 288 16.16 -12.52 5.25
C ILE A 288 14.69 -12.38 4.87
N ALA A 289 13.82 -13.22 5.47
CA ALA A 289 12.38 -13.03 5.33
C ALA A 289 11.99 -11.70 5.97
N PHE A 290 11.06 -10.97 5.36
CA PHE A 290 10.86 -9.57 5.68
C PHE A 290 9.40 -9.17 5.53
N THR A 291 8.81 -8.58 6.56
CA THR A 291 7.49 -7.94 6.55
C THR A 291 7.50 -6.72 7.46
N GLU A 292 6.56 -5.80 7.27
CA GLU A 292 6.34 -4.60 8.09
C GLU A 292 7.57 -3.70 8.25
N GLY A 293 8.56 -3.82 7.37
CA GLY A 293 9.72 -2.93 7.31
C GLY A 293 9.49 -1.74 6.39
N ILE A 294 10.59 -1.10 6.00
CA ILE A 294 10.58 0.05 5.09
C ILE A 294 11.65 -0.13 4.02
N VAL A 295 11.33 0.33 2.81
CA VAL A 295 12.32 0.60 1.77
C VAL A 295 12.27 2.07 1.40
N ILE A 296 13.42 2.73 1.34
CA ILE A 296 13.55 4.15 1.01
C ILE A 296 14.78 4.39 0.12
N LEU A 297 14.68 5.30 -0.84
CA LEU A 297 15.82 5.71 -1.66
C LEU A 297 16.73 6.64 -0.87
N ASP A 298 18.03 6.62 -1.14
CA ASP A 298 18.90 7.72 -0.73
C ASP A 298 18.66 8.99 -1.57
N ASN A 299 19.32 10.08 -1.19
CA ASN A 299 19.06 11.40 -1.78
C ASN A 299 19.50 11.52 -3.24
N ASP A 300 20.47 10.72 -3.67
CA ASP A 300 20.94 10.61 -5.06
C ASP A 300 20.24 9.49 -5.85
N ASN A 301 19.28 8.78 -5.24
CA ASN A 301 18.53 7.66 -5.82
C ASN A 301 19.43 6.54 -6.37
N MET A 302 20.61 6.37 -5.79
CA MET A 302 21.59 5.36 -6.18
C MET A 302 21.38 4.06 -5.42
N PHE A 303 21.00 4.14 -4.15
CA PHE A 303 20.77 2.99 -3.28
C PHE A 303 19.38 3.01 -2.67
N MET A 304 18.80 1.82 -2.55
CA MET A 304 17.65 1.57 -1.69
C MET A 304 18.14 1.07 -0.34
N HIS A 305 17.65 1.70 0.72
CA HIS A 305 17.84 1.33 2.10
C HIS A 305 16.63 0.53 2.58
N ILE A 306 16.87 -0.68 3.08
CA ILE A 306 15.87 -1.59 3.64
C ILE A 306 16.12 -1.68 5.15
N ILE A 307 15.13 -1.26 5.94
CA ILE A 307 15.30 -0.94 7.36
C ILE A 307 14.22 -1.65 8.20
N GLY A 308 14.64 -2.28 9.30
CA GLY A 308 13.77 -2.84 10.34
C GLY A 308 13.02 -4.09 9.90
N GLY A 309 11.73 -4.14 10.22
CA GLY A 309 10.80 -5.20 9.88
C GLY A 309 10.82 -6.40 10.83
N SER A 310 10.18 -7.48 10.40
CA SER A 310 10.08 -8.77 11.09
C SER A 310 10.40 -9.91 10.13
N ASP A 311 11.00 -10.98 10.64
CA ASP A 311 11.19 -12.25 9.89
C ASP A 311 10.03 -13.24 10.09
N GLY A 312 8.93 -12.78 10.66
CA GLY A 312 7.76 -13.60 11.03
C GLY A 312 7.87 -14.25 12.42
N ASN A 313 9.04 -14.19 13.06
CA ASN A 313 9.27 -14.69 14.41
C ASN A 313 9.77 -13.61 15.37
N LYS A 314 10.64 -12.72 14.91
CA LYS A 314 11.23 -11.64 15.70
C LYS A 314 11.32 -10.34 14.93
N LEU A 315 11.32 -9.25 15.68
CA LEU A 315 11.67 -7.92 15.18
C LEU A 315 13.14 -7.88 14.77
N LEU A 316 13.42 -7.14 13.71
CA LEU A 316 14.74 -7.01 13.12
C LEU A 316 15.33 -5.62 13.43
N SER A 317 16.63 -5.61 13.72
CA SER A 317 17.46 -4.40 13.75
C SER A 317 18.23 -4.20 12.43
N THR A 318 17.85 -4.96 11.40
CA THR A 318 18.55 -5.03 10.12
C THR A 318 18.46 -3.70 9.38
N HIS A 319 19.61 -3.26 8.87
CA HIS A 319 19.71 -2.21 7.87
C HIS A 319 20.61 -2.73 6.76
N ILE A 320 20.05 -2.95 5.58
CA ILE A 320 20.80 -3.34 4.39
C ILE A 320 20.55 -2.32 3.28
N LYS A 321 21.49 -2.18 2.36
CA LYS A 321 21.31 -1.40 1.14
C LYS A 321 21.58 -2.23 -0.10
N THR A 322 20.95 -1.84 -1.20
CA THR A 322 21.16 -2.43 -2.52
C THR A 322 21.13 -1.33 -3.59
N LYS A 323 21.85 -1.51 -4.69
CA LYS A 323 21.92 -0.50 -5.76
C LYS A 323 20.64 -0.54 -6.58
N VAL A 324 20.06 0.63 -6.87
CA VAL A 324 18.85 0.74 -7.69
C VAL A 324 19.05 0.11 -9.08
N ILE A 325 20.21 0.34 -9.68
CA ILE A 325 20.51 -0.14 -11.04
C ILE A 325 20.39 -1.67 -11.18
N GLU A 326 20.62 -2.44 -10.11
CA GLU A 326 20.51 -3.90 -10.14
C GLU A 326 19.06 -4.36 -10.38
N TRP A 327 18.08 -3.61 -9.88
CA TRP A 327 16.65 -3.92 -10.00
C TRP A 327 16.00 -3.38 -11.27
N MET A 328 16.76 -2.58 -12.03
CA MET A 328 16.33 -1.93 -13.27
C MET A 328 16.95 -2.57 -14.53
N LYS A 329 17.69 -3.67 -14.37
CA LYS A 329 18.24 -4.44 -15.49
C LYS A 329 17.14 -5.13 -16.29
N GLU A 330 17.50 -5.53 -17.51
CA GLU A 330 16.66 -6.41 -18.33
C GLU A 330 16.44 -7.75 -17.62
N GLU A 331 15.31 -8.37 -17.93
CA GLU A 331 14.90 -9.64 -17.34
C GLU A 331 15.86 -10.78 -17.68
N THR A 332 16.14 -11.62 -16.69
CA THR A 332 16.81 -12.91 -16.93
C THR A 332 15.87 -13.88 -17.66
N GLU A 333 16.42 -14.95 -18.23
CA GLU A 333 15.59 -15.98 -18.89
C GLU A 333 14.62 -16.68 -17.91
N ILE A 334 15.02 -16.82 -16.64
CA ILE A 334 14.14 -17.37 -15.58
C ILE A 334 12.98 -16.41 -15.29
N GLU A 335 13.26 -15.11 -15.20
CA GLU A 335 12.23 -14.09 -14.96
C GLU A 335 11.25 -13.99 -16.14
N LYS A 336 11.75 -14.06 -17.38
CA LYS A 336 10.91 -14.14 -18.59
C LYS A 336 10.01 -15.36 -18.58
N GLN A 337 10.53 -16.51 -18.15
CA GLN A 337 9.75 -17.74 -18.03
C GLN A 337 8.59 -17.58 -17.03
N TRP A 338 8.82 -16.98 -15.86
CA TRP A 338 7.73 -16.72 -14.91
C TRP A 338 6.66 -15.78 -15.46
N ILE A 339 7.05 -14.76 -16.22
CA ILE A 339 6.09 -13.86 -16.88
C ILE A 339 5.24 -14.63 -17.88
N LEU A 340 5.85 -15.54 -18.66
CA LEU A 340 5.14 -16.39 -19.61
C LEU A 340 4.17 -17.35 -18.91
N GLU A 341 4.63 -18.08 -17.89
CA GLU A 341 3.83 -19.02 -17.11
C GLU A 341 2.61 -18.35 -16.47
N GLU A 342 2.78 -17.15 -15.92
CA GLU A 342 1.63 -16.40 -15.42
C GLU A 342 0.72 -16.00 -16.58
N THR A 343 1.24 -15.50 -17.70
CA THR A 343 0.41 -15.11 -18.85
C THR A 343 -0.46 -16.27 -19.33
N GLU A 344 0.09 -17.48 -19.42
CA GLU A 344 -0.68 -18.69 -19.73
C GLU A 344 -1.77 -18.98 -18.69
N LYS A 345 -1.46 -18.80 -17.39
CA LYS A 345 -2.45 -18.94 -16.30
C LYS A 345 -3.61 -17.95 -16.46
N ILE A 346 -3.32 -16.70 -16.84
CA ILE A 346 -4.33 -15.66 -17.11
C ILE A 346 -5.26 -16.09 -18.24
N GLU A 347 -4.69 -16.59 -19.34
CA GLU A 347 -5.46 -17.05 -20.49
C GLU A 347 -6.35 -18.24 -20.14
N LEU A 348 -5.80 -19.21 -19.40
CA LEU A 348 -6.56 -20.37 -18.92
C LEU A 348 -7.72 -19.99 -17.99
N GLU A 349 -7.56 -18.99 -17.14
CA GLU A 349 -8.64 -18.46 -16.29
C GLU A 349 -9.75 -17.81 -17.11
N LYS A 350 -9.41 -16.98 -18.11
CA LYS A 350 -10.38 -16.37 -19.02
C LYS A 350 -11.18 -17.44 -19.77
N LEU A 351 -10.49 -18.43 -20.32
CA LEU A 351 -11.13 -19.57 -21.01
C LEU A 351 -12.07 -20.34 -20.07
N LYS A 352 -11.69 -20.53 -18.80
CA LYS A 352 -12.56 -21.18 -17.80
C LYS A 352 -13.83 -20.37 -17.55
N ILE A 353 -13.73 -19.05 -17.45
CA ILE A 353 -14.88 -18.15 -17.28
C ILE A 353 -15.80 -18.25 -18.49
N GLU A 354 -15.27 -18.12 -19.71
CA GLU A 354 -16.05 -18.23 -20.94
C GLU A 354 -16.75 -19.59 -21.05
N ILE A 355 -16.05 -20.68 -20.75
CA ILE A 355 -16.64 -22.03 -20.73
C ILE A 355 -17.78 -22.13 -19.71
N ASN A 356 -17.65 -21.50 -18.54
CA ASN A 356 -18.69 -21.51 -17.51
C ASN A 356 -19.91 -20.67 -17.93
N GLU A 357 -19.70 -19.49 -18.51
CA GLU A 357 -20.77 -18.66 -19.06
C GLU A 357 -21.53 -19.40 -20.17
N MET A 358 -20.82 -20.09 -21.07
CA MET A 358 -21.42 -20.94 -22.09
C MET A 358 -22.24 -22.09 -21.49
N LYS A 359 -21.74 -22.73 -20.42
CA LYS A 359 -22.48 -23.80 -19.71
C LYS A 359 -23.76 -23.26 -19.07
N ASP A 360 -23.72 -22.06 -18.51
CA ASP A 360 -24.87 -21.45 -17.85
C ASP A 360 -25.91 -20.97 -18.88
N ASP A 361 -25.50 -20.46 -20.03
CA ASP A 361 -26.42 -20.18 -21.16
C ASP A 361 -27.08 -21.48 -21.67
N LEU A 362 -26.33 -22.58 -21.79
CA LEU A 362 -26.88 -23.89 -22.16
C LEU A 362 -27.88 -24.43 -21.12
N LYS A 363 -27.60 -24.29 -19.82
CA LYS A 363 -28.54 -24.64 -18.75
C LYS A 363 -29.80 -23.77 -18.82
N SER A 364 -29.65 -22.46 -19.00
CA SER A 364 -30.76 -21.52 -19.17
C SER A 364 -31.66 -21.90 -20.36
N LYS A 365 -31.07 -22.25 -21.50
CA LYS A 365 -31.79 -22.75 -22.69
C LYS A 365 -32.54 -24.06 -22.42
N LYS A 366 -31.91 -25.04 -21.74
CA LYS A 366 -32.59 -26.29 -21.35
C LYS A 366 -33.77 -26.06 -20.40
N ILE A 367 -33.62 -25.17 -19.43
CA ILE A 367 -34.69 -24.79 -18.49
C ILE A 367 -35.87 -24.14 -19.24
N LYS A 368 -35.61 -23.24 -20.20
CA LYS A 368 -36.65 -22.64 -21.04
C LYS A 368 -37.47 -23.69 -21.82
N VAL A 369 -36.80 -24.70 -22.39
CA VAL A 369 -37.49 -25.79 -23.11
C VAL A 369 -38.39 -26.61 -22.17
N TYR A 370 -37.90 -26.95 -20.98
CA TYR A 370 -38.68 -27.67 -19.98
C TYR A 370 -39.91 -26.87 -19.52
N PHE A 371 -39.75 -25.56 -19.35
CA PHE A 371 -40.83 -24.65 -18.96
C PHE A 371 -41.91 -24.56 -20.04
N ILE A 372 -41.50 -24.48 -21.32
CA ILE A 372 -42.41 -24.50 -22.47
C ILE A 372 -43.17 -25.83 -22.54
N LEU A 373 -42.47 -26.97 -22.42
CA LEU A 373 -43.11 -28.30 -22.41
C LEU A 373 -44.10 -28.45 -21.24
N PHE A 374 -43.71 -28.00 -20.04
CA PHE A 374 -44.58 -28.01 -18.86
C PHE A 374 -45.84 -27.15 -19.07
N PHE A 375 -45.70 -25.97 -19.69
CA PHE A 375 -46.82 -25.10 -20.01
C PHE A 375 -47.79 -25.76 -21.01
N PHE A 376 -47.27 -26.36 -22.09
CA PHE A 376 -48.10 -27.06 -23.09
C PHE A 376 -48.80 -28.29 -22.52
N ILE A 377 -48.14 -29.07 -21.65
CA ILE A 377 -48.76 -30.23 -20.98
C ILE A 377 -49.92 -29.77 -20.10
N ASN A 378 -49.75 -28.70 -19.32
CA ASN A 378 -50.82 -28.17 -18.47
C ASN A 378 -51.99 -27.61 -19.28
N LEU A 379 -51.72 -26.91 -20.40
CA LEU A 379 -52.75 -26.43 -21.32
C LEU A 379 -53.58 -27.59 -21.87
N PHE A 380 -52.93 -28.65 -22.35
CA PHE A 380 -53.58 -29.85 -22.88
C PHE A 380 -54.41 -30.60 -21.82
N LEU A 381 -53.91 -30.70 -20.59
CA LEU A 381 -54.66 -31.28 -19.47
C LEU A 381 -55.90 -30.45 -19.11
N SER A 382 -55.82 -29.12 -19.20
CA SER A 382 -56.95 -28.23 -18.97
C SER A 382 -58.04 -28.39 -20.03
N GLU A 383 -57.66 -28.48 -21.32
CA GLU A 383 -58.60 -28.72 -22.42
C GLU A 383 -59.30 -30.08 -22.30
N LYS A 384 -58.56 -31.13 -21.90
CA LYS A 384 -59.15 -32.45 -21.62
C LYS A 384 -60.15 -32.40 -20.47
N LYS A 385 -59.88 -31.64 -19.40
CA LYS A 385 -60.84 -31.45 -18.30
C LYS A 385 -62.09 -30.71 -18.77
N ILE A 386 -61.95 -29.68 -19.60
CA ILE A 386 -63.08 -28.93 -20.19
C ILE A 386 -63.91 -29.82 -21.12
N LYS A 387 -63.28 -30.63 -21.98
CA LYS A 387 -63.98 -31.60 -22.85
C LYS A 387 -64.71 -32.68 -22.03
N LYS A 388 -64.10 -33.23 -20.98
CA LYS A 388 -64.76 -34.18 -20.06
C LYS A 388 -65.96 -33.54 -19.35
N LYS A 389 -65.86 -32.28 -18.93
CA LYS A 389 -66.97 -31.54 -18.31
C LYS A 389 -68.12 -31.33 -19.31
N LYS A 390 -67.83 -30.84 -20.52
CA LYS A 390 -68.83 -30.71 -21.59
C LYS A 390 -69.51 -32.03 -21.97
N ASN A 391 -68.79 -33.15 -21.98
CA ASN A 391 -69.40 -34.45 -22.25
C ASN A 391 -70.32 -34.92 -21.12
N ARG A 392 -69.94 -34.73 -19.85
CA ARG A 392 -70.80 -35.01 -18.69
C ARG A 392 -72.06 -34.14 -18.67
N ASP A 393 -71.93 -32.87 -19.03
CA ASP A 393 -73.06 -31.95 -19.08
C ASP A 393 -74.01 -32.29 -20.24
N LYS A 394 -73.50 -32.81 -21.36
CA LYS A 394 -74.33 -33.34 -22.48
C LYS A 394 -75.07 -34.63 -22.13
N GLU A 395 -74.48 -35.53 -21.33
CA GLU A 395 -75.16 -36.75 -20.86
C GLU A 395 -76.28 -36.43 -19.87
N LYS A 396 -76.13 -35.39 -19.04
CA LYS A 396 -77.18 -34.93 -18.12
C LYS A 396 -78.38 -34.25 -18.79
N LEU A 397 -78.25 -33.79 -20.04
CA LEU A 397 -79.35 -33.21 -20.82
C LEU A 397 -80.12 -34.26 -21.67
N LYS A 398 -79.73 -35.54 -21.63
CA LYS A 398 -80.39 -36.64 -22.36
C LYS A 398 -81.22 -37.57 -21.45
N LEU A 399 -81.25 -37.29 -20.15
CA LEU A 399 -82.22 -37.80 -19.17
C LEU A 399 -83.24 -36.71 -18.91
#